data_AF-A0A0R3NWQ7-F1
#
_entry.id   AF-A0A0R3NWQ7-F1
#
_cell.length_a   1.000
_cell.length_b   1.000
_cell.length_c   1.000
_cell.angle_alpha   90.00
_cell.angle_beta   90.00
_cell.angle_gamma   90.00
#
_symmetry.space_group_name_H-M   'P 1'
#
loop_
_entity.id
_entity.type
_entity.pdbx_description
1 polymer ?
#
loop_
_entity_poly.entity_id
_entity_poly.type
_entity_poly.pdbx_seq_one_letter_code
_entity_poly.pdbx_strand_id
1 'polypeptide(L)'
;ERGPGAYLQGRESTPHDQIEQDAKETDAESSEPAKRDAAAGGRKRKRHLYNSIRSQMEFYFGDANLTKDRFLRRYVDQDPYVPLEIFLTFNKMKPLAEDVKQIAKALNNCQLLELDESALKVRRKIKMPDQRDVNDKTLYVEALPAEG
;
A
#
# COMPACT_ATOMS: atom_id res chain seq x y z
N GLU A 1 61.23 36.27 -22.22
CA GLU A 1 61.77 36.88 -20.98
C GLU A 1 61.41 36.00 -19.77
N ARG A 2 62.36 35.79 -18.84
CA ARG A 2 62.32 35.31 -17.42
C ARG A 2 61.23 34.24 -17.06
N GLY A 3 61.47 32.94 -16.80
CA GLY A 3 62.42 32.23 -15.89
C GLY A 3 61.93 32.23 -14.41
N PRO A 4 62.28 31.30 -13.47
CA PRO A 4 62.78 29.89 -13.48
C PRO A 4 61.82 28.95 -12.65
N GLY A 5 61.91 27.60 -12.56
CA GLY A 5 62.99 26.71 -12.08
C GLY A 5 62.91 26.46 -10.56
N ALA A 6 62.48 25.26 -10.10
CA ALA A 6 62.63 24.68 -8.74
C ALA A 6 61.71 23.45 -8.58
N TYR A 7 62.01 22.30 -7.96
CA TYR A 7 63.21 21.62 -7.47
C TYR A 7 62.82 20.12 -7.37
N LEU A 8 63.79 19.23 -7.61
CA LEU A 8 63.70 17.79 -7.42
C LEU A 8 63.86 17.42 -5.93
N GLN A 9 63.15 16.39 -5.48
CA GLN A 9 63.52 15.49 -4.37
C GLN A 9 62.84 14.15 -4.69
N GLY A 10 63.55 13.09 -5.09
CA GLY A 10 64.26 12.14 -4.20
C GLY A 10 63.24 11.30 -3.42
N ARG A 11 63.18 9.96 -3.46
CA ARG A 11 64.21 8.93 -3.65
C ARG A 11 63.56 7.60 -4.06
N GLU A 12 64.36 6.78 -4.71
CA GLU A 12 64.12 5.38 -5.07
C GLU A 12 64.09 4.44 -3.84
N SER A 13 63.53 3.22 -3.99
CA SER A 13 64.07 1.91 -3.55
C SER A 13 63.04 0.96 -2.90
N THR A 14 62.61 -0.02 -3.70
CA THR A 14 62.43 -1.48 -3.42
C THR A 14 61.40 -2.03 -2.40
N PRO A 15 60.92 -3.27 -2.64
CA PRO A 15 59.68 -3.83 -2.10
C PRO A 15 59.92 -4.65 -0.82
N HIS A 16 58.88 -4.83 0.00
CA HIS A 16 58.83 -5.94 0.94
C HIS A 16 57.43 -6.55 1.03
N ASP A 17 57.49 -7.87 0.95
CA ASP A 17 56.47 -8.90 0.85
C ASP A 17 55.89 -9.26 2.25
N GLN A 18 54.74 -9.93 2.24
CA GLN A 18 54.12 -10.77 3.31
C GLN A 18 53.19 -10.10 4.33
N ILE A 19 52.09 -10.68 4.86
CA ILE A 19 51.10 -11.76 4.57
C ILE A 19 50.14 -11.67 5.79
N GLU A 20 48.81 -11.83 5.60
CA GLU A 20 47.80 -12.46 6.51
C GLU A 20 46.39 -11.99 6.06
N GLN A 21 45.67 -12.76 5.23
CA GLN A 21 44.66 -13.76 5.61
C GLN A 21 43.57 -13.23 6.54
N ASP A 22 42.33 -13.12 6.04
CA ASP A 22 41.21 -13.90 6.62
C ASP A 22 39.96 -13.96 5.71
N ALA A 23 39.34 -15.15 5.75
CA ALA A 23 38.05 -15.68 5.27
C ALA A 23 37.19 -14.88 4.26
N LYS A 24 36.81 -15.40 3.07
CA LYS A 24 35.97 -16.58 2.79
C LYS A 24 34.58 -16.50 3.44
N GLU A 25 33.55 -16.15 2.67
CA GLU A 25 32.37 -17.02 2.51
C GLU A 25 31.45 -16.59 1.36
N THR A 26 31.57 -17.37 0.29
CA THR A 26 30.47 -17.71 -0.60
C THR A 26 29.46 -18.54 0.16
N ASP A 27 28.18 -18.15 0.17
CA ASP A 27 27.08 -19.10 0.29
C ASP A 27 26.08 -18.76 -0.82
N ALA A 28 26.19 -19.47 -1.94
CA ALA A 28 25.52 -20.76 -2.12
C ALA A 28 24.02 -20.58 -2.21
N GLU A 29 23.60 -20.47 -3.47
CA GLU A 29 22.40 -21.10 -3.98
C GLU A 29 22.14 -22.44 -3.27
N SER A 30 21.33 -22.40 -2.22
CA SER A 30 20.65 -23.59 -1.73
C SER A 30 19.40 -23.78 -2.57
N SER A 31 19.53 -24.66 -3.56
CA SER A 31 18.43 -25.29 -4.27
C SER A 31 17.57 -26.08 -3.29
N GLU A 32 16.54 -25.45 -2.72
CA GLU A 32 15.39 -26.15 -2.15
C GLU A 32 14.13 -25.85 -2.99
N PRO A 33 13.71 -26.75 -3.90
CA PRO A 33 12.56 -26.52 -4.76
C PRO A 33 11.20 -26.53 -4.02
N ALA A 34 11.15 -26.93 -2.73
CA ALA A 34 9.88 -27.09 -2.00
C ALA A 34 9.38 -25.82 -1.26
N LYS A 35 10.23 -24.84 -0.96
CA LYS A 35 9.85 -23.63 -0.18
C LYS A 35 9.35 -22.45 -1.02
N ARG A 36 9.66 -22.43 -2.33
CA ARG A 36 9.31 -21.32 -3.24
C ARG A 36 7.80 -21.23 -3.47
N ASP A 37 7.11 -22.37 -3.63
CA ASP A 37 5.68 -22.40 -3.91
C ASP A 37 4.81 -21.96 -2.71
N ALA A 38 5.18 -22.37 -1.49
CA ALA A 38 4.46 -21.97 -0.28
C ALA A 38 4.59 -20.45 -0.01
N ALA A 39 5.79 -19.89 -0.17
CA ALA A 39 6.03 -18.46 -0.02
C ALA A 39 5.31 -17.62 -1.10
N ALA A 40 5.28 -18.12 -2.35
CA ALA A 40 4.52 -17.50 -3.43
C ALA A 40 3.00 -17.52 -3.15
N GLY A 41 2.48 -18.63 -2.64
CA GLY A 41 1.08 -18.77 -2.23
C GLY A 41 0.68 -17.81 -1.09
N GLY A 42 1.55 -17.62 -0.09
CA GLY A 42 1.35 -16.67 0.99
C GLY A 42 1.29 -15.22 0.51
N ARG A 43 2.22 -14.82 -0.39
CA ARG A 43 2.22 -13.48 -0.99
C ARG A 43 0.97 -13.21 -1.83
N LYS A 44 0.51 -14.20 -2.61
CA LYS A 44 -0.73 -14.10 -3.39
C LYS A 44 -1.95 -13.88 -2.49
N ARG A 45 -2.11 -14.67 -1.43
CA ARG A 45 -3.20 -14.53 -0.44
C ARG A 45 -3.19 -13.16 0.22
N LYS A 46 -2.03 -12.70 0.69
CA LYS A 46 -1.87 -11.38 1.30
C LYS A 46 -2.24 -10.25 0.33
N ARG A 47 -1.79 -10.33 -0.93
CA ARG A 47 -2.17 -9.35 -1.97
C ARG A 47 -3.67 -9.34 -2.23
N HIS A 48 -4.29 -10.52 -2.32
CA HIS A 48 -5.73 -10.62 -2.50
C HIS A 48 -6.48 -9.96 -1.34
N LEU A 49 -6.09 -10.25 -0.09
CA LEU A 49 -6.68 -9.63 1.10
C LEU A 49 -6.60 -8.10 1.07
N TYR A 50 -5.42 -7.53 0.78
CA TYR A 50 -5.27 -6.08 0.68
C TYR A 50 -6.08 -5.47 -0.46
N ASN A 51 -6.22 -6.17 -1.58
CA ASN A 51 -7.09 -5.72 -2.67
C ASN A 51 -8.56 -5.74 -2.23
N SER A 52 -9.02 -6.77 -1.53
CA SER A 52 -10.39 -6.85 -1.00
C SER A 52 -10.68 -5.71 -0.01
N ILE A 53 -9.76 -5.41 0.91
CA ILE A 53 -9.89 -4.27 1.83
C ILE A 53 -9.99 -2.96 1.05
N ARG A 54 -9.08 -2.74 0.09
CA ARG A 54 -9.07 -1.52 -0.73
C ARG A 54 -10.38 -1.35 -1.49
N SER A 55 -10.83 -2.39 -2.20
CA SER A 55 -12.07 -2.34 -2.96
C SER A 55 -13.29 -2.10 -2.07
N GLN A 56 -13.30 -2.67 -0.85
CA GLN A 56 -14.38 -2.41 0.10
C GLN A 56 -14.38 -0.96 0.60
N MET A 57 -13.21 -0.37 0.87
CA MET A 57 -13.08 1.04 1.21
C MET A 57 -13.50 1.95 0.04
N GLU A 58 -13.04 1.65 -1.18
CA GLU A 58 -13.44 2.39 -2.39
C GLU A 58 -14.95 2.33 -2.63
N PHE A 59 -15.59 1.19 -2.35
CA PHE A 59 -17.04 1.06 -2.41
C PHE A 59 -17.75 1.97 -1.41
N TYR A 60 -17.30 1.99 -0.14
CA TYR A 60 -17.93 2.84 0.89
C TYR A 60 -17.88 4.33 0.52
N PHE A 61 -16.76 4.77 -0.03
CA PHE A 61 -16.56 6.14 -0.49
C PHE A 61 -17.03 6.39 -1.93
N GLY A 62 -17.58 5.39 -2.61
CA GLY A 62 -18.10 5.52 -3.97
C GLY A 62 -19.35 6.39 -4.03
N ASP A 63 -19.60 7.00 -5.19
CA ASP A 63 -20.71 7.95 -5.39
C ASP A 63 -22.08 7.37 -5.02
N ALA A 64 -22.32 6.13 -5.44
CA ALA A 64 -23.58 5.44 -5.19
C ALA A 64 -23.81 5.17 -3.69
N ASN A 65 -22.75 4.78 -2.95
CA ASN A 65 -22.86 4.50 -1.52
C ASN A 65 -23.00 5.81 -0.73
N LEU A 66 -22.11 6.78 -0.93
CA LEU A 66 -22.15 8.05 -0.19
C LEU A 66 -23.43 8.86 -0.41
N THR A 67 -24.15 8.62 -1.52
CA THR A 67 -25.45 9.24 -1.76
C THR A 67 -26.57 8.65 -0.89
N LYS A 68 -26.46 7.37 -0.50
CA LYS A 68 -27.51 6.62 0.21
C LYS A 68 -27.17 6.36 1.69
N ASP A 69 -25.88 6.21 2.00
CA ASP A 69 -25.37 5.88 3.33
C ASP A 69 -25.31 7.13 4.22
N ARG A 70 -26.36 7.33 5.03
CA ARG A 70 -26.47 8.47 5.94
C ARG A 70 -25.41 8.47 7.03
N PHE A 71 -24.92 7.30 7.46
CA PHE A 71 -23.94 7.21 8.53
C PHE A 71 -22.62 7.78 8.04
N LEU A 72 -22.08 7.23 6.95
CA LEU A 72 -20.80 7.67 6.41
C LEU A 72 -20.89 9.10 5.87
N ARG A 73 -22.03 9.48 5.30
CA ARG A 73 -22.26 10.84 4.79
C ARG A 73 -22.13 11.91 5.88
N ARG A 74 -22.61 11.65 7.09
CA ARG A 74 -22.47 12.58 8.23
C ARG A 74 -21.01 12.86 8.58
N TYR A 75 -20.13 11.86 8.49
CA TYR A 75 -18.71 12.07 8.72
C TYR A 75 -18.10 12.94 7.62
N VAL A 76 -18.32 12.57 6.36
CA VAL A 76 -17.74 13.27 5.20
C VAL A 76 -18.23 14.72 5.08
N ASP A 77 -19.48 15.00 5.44
CA ASP A 77 -20.05 16.36 5.41
C ASP A 77 -19.53 17.24 6.57
N GLN A 78 -19.08 16.64 7.69
CA GLN A 78 -18.52 17.37 8.85
C GLN A 78 -17.02 17.64 8.69
N ASP A 79 -16.26 16.61 8.33
CA ASP A 79 -14.81 16.65 8.11
C ASP A 79 -14.48 15.77 6.90
N PRO A 80 -13.70 16.24 5.91
CA PRO A 80 -13.27 15.40 4.81
C PRO A 80 -12.56 14.12 5.28
N TYR A 81 -11.86 14.15 6.42
CA TYR A 81 -11.14 13.02 6.98
C TYR A 81 -11.98 12.21 7.97
N VAL A 82 -12.25 10.96 7.59
CA VAL A 82 -12.98 9.99 8.40
C VAL A 82 -12.01 9.08 9.15
N PRO A 83 -12.16 8.89 10.47
CA PRO A 83 -11.32 7.96 11.24
C PRO A 83 -11.41 6.53 10.72
N LEU A 84 -10.27 5.86 10.52
CA LEU A 84 -10.23 4.48 10.03
C LEU A 84 -10.85 3.48 11.01
N GLU A 85 -10.85 3.81 12.31
CA GLU A 85 -11.37 2.96 13.38
C GLU A 85 -12.86 2.61 13.19
N ILE A 86 -13.67 3.54 12.70
CA ILE A 86 -15.11 3.28 12.52
C ILE A 86 -15.36 2.18 11.50
N PHE A 87 -14.48 2.00 10.50
CA PHE A 87 -14.65 1.00 9.46
C PHE A 87 -14.45 -0.42 9.98
N LEU A 88 -13.71 -0.62 11.07
CA LEU A 88 -13.59 -1.94 11.74
C LEU A 88 -14.94 -2.43 12.30
N THR A 89 -15.90 -1.53 12.49
CA THR A 89 -17.26 -1.90 12.94
C THR A 89 -18.18 -2.36 11.80
N PHE A 90 -17.78 -2.15 10.54
CA PHE A 90 -18.65 -2.40 9.39
C PHE A 90 -18.68 -3.89 9.06
N ASN A 91 -19.87 -4.44 8.82
CA ASN A 91 -20.07 -5.88 8.65
C ASN A 91 -19.23 -6.49 7.52
N LYS A 92 -19.03 -5.78 6.40
CA LYS A 92 -18.19 -6.26 5.29
C LYS A 92 -16.69 -6.04 5.50
N MET A 93 -16.29 -5.22 6.48
CA MET A 93 -14.88 -4.95 6.78
C MET A 93 -14.35 -5.82 7.92
N LYS A 94 -15.17 -6.13 8.92
CA LYS A 94 -14.87 -7.04 10.04
C LYS A 94 -14.12 -8.33 9.63
N PRO A 95 -14.56 -9.08 8.61
CA PRO A 95 -13.85 -10.30 8.21
C PRO A 95 -12.57 -10.05 7.40
N LEU A 96 -12.31 -8.81 6.96
CA LEU A 96 -11.19 -8.47 6.09
C LEU A 96 -10.03 -7.80 6.85
N ALA A 97 -10.32 -7.02 7.88
CA ALA A 97 -9.31 -6.25 8.61
C ALA A 97 -9.52 -6.33 10.12
N GLU A 98 -8.43 -6.57 10.84
CA GLU A 98 -8.41 -6.65 12.31
C GLU A 98 -8.03 -5.32 12.94
N ASP A 99 -7.14 -4.56 12.29
CA ASP A 99 -6.60 -3.30 12.82
C ASP A 99 -6.56 -2.17 11.78
N VAL A 100 -6.44 -0.94 12.30
CA VAL A 100 -6.32 0.28 11.48
C VAL A 100 -5.10 0.23 10.57
N LYS A 101 -3.99 -0.34 11.04
CA LYS A 101 -2.73 -0.41 10.28
C LYS A 101 -2.88 -1.27 9.03
N GLN A 102 -3.66 -2.34 9.08
CA GLN A 102 -3.94 -3.20 7.94
C GLN A 102 -4.76 -2.45 6.88
N ILE A 103 -5.76 -1.66 7.30
CA ILE A 103 -6.52 -0.80 6.39
C ILE A 103 -5.61 0.25 5.76
N ALA A 104 -4.83 0.98 6.56
CA ALA A 104 -3.89 1.99 6.07
C ALA A 104 -2.91 1.41 5.03
N LYS A 105 -2.31 0.25 5.32
CA LYS A 105 -1.43 -0.46 4.36
C LYS A 105 -2.15 -0.84 3.06
N ALA A 106 -3.43 -1.21 3.11
CA ALA A 106 -4.21 -1.52 1.91
C ALA A 106 -4.36 -0.30 0.99
N LEU A 107 -4.46 0.90 1.60
CA LEU A 107 -4.80 2.16 0.97
C LEU A 107 -3.62 2.96 0.43
N ASN A 108 -2.37 2.62 0.77
CA ASN A 108 -1.17 3.35 0.33
C ASN A 108 -1.11 3.68 -1.18
N ASN A 109 -1.68 2.83 -2.04
CA ASN A 109 -1.72 3.02 -3.49
C ASN A 109 -3.16 3.10 -4.04
N CYS A 110 -4.12 3.59 -3.24
CA CYS A 110 -5.51 3.76 -3.68
C CYS A 110 -5.64 4.98 -4.59
N GLN A 111 -6.40 4.86 -5.68
CA GLN A 111 -6.63 5.97 -6.63
C GLN A 111 -7.70 6.94 -6.14
N LEU A 112 -8.70 6.45 -5.40
CA LEU A 112 -9.84 7.26 -4.94
C LEU A 112 -9.60 7.90 -3.57
N LEU A 113 -8.82 7.24 -2.71
CA LEU A 113 -8.66 7.58 -1.30
C LEU A 113 -7.23 7.96 -0.96
N GLU A 114 -7.08 8.87 -0.01
CA GLU A 114 -5.81 9.21 0.63
C GLU A 114 -5.91 9.18 2.13
N LEU A 115 -4.78 8.85 2.75
CA LEU A 115 -4.61 8.89 4.20
C LEU A 115 -4.16 10.28 4.63
N ASP A 116 -4.43 10.61 5.89
CA ASP A 116 -3.80 11.76 6.54
C ASP A 116 -2.32 11.47 6.87
N GLU A 117 -1.62 12.48 7.37
CA GLU A 117 -0.20 12.37 7.75
C GLU A 117 0.05 11.30 8.80
N SER A 118 -0.91 11.08 9.71
CA SER A 118 -0.79 10.07 10.76
C SER A 118 -1.19 8.65 10.33
N ALA A 119 -1.74 8.49 9.11
CA ALA A 119 -2.31 7.25 8.59
C ALA A 119 -3.41 6.64 9.49
N LEU A 120 -4.16 7.48 10.20
CA LEU A 120 -5.27 7.10 11.07
C LEU A 120 -6.63 7.53 10.53
N LYS A 121 -6.65 8.47 9.59
CA LYS A 121 -7.85 8.95 8.92
C LYS A 121 -7.73 8.80 7.41
N VAL A 122 -8.87 8.73 6.74
CA VAL A 122 -8.96 8.60 5.29
C VAL A 122 -9.92 9.64 4.74
N ARG A 123 -9.59 10.21 3.59
CA ARG A 123 -10.51 11.04 2.83
C ARG A 123 -10.53 10.66 1.36
N ARG A 124 -11.53 11.18 0.67
CA ARG A 124 -11.67 11.04 -0.78
C ARG A 124 -10.82 12.11 -1.48
N LYS A 125 -9.99 11.69 -2.44
CA LYS A 125 -9.13 12.57 -3.27
C LYS A 125 -9.96 13.45 -4.21
N ILE A 126 -11.01 12.87 -4.76
CA ILE A 126 -11.87 13.48 -5.78
C ILE A 126 -13.18 13.91 -5.12
N LYS A 127 -13.60 15.15 -5.35
CA LYS A 127 -14.89 15.66 -4.89
C LYS A 127 -16.05 14.82 -5.44
N MET A 128 -17.13 14.74 -4.67
CA MET A 128 -18.37 14.09 -5.12
C MET A 128 -18.95 14.85 -6.33
N PRO A 129 -19.51 14.16 -7.34
CA PRO A 129 -20.20 14.81 -8.44
C PRO A 129 -21.50 15.49 -7.96
N ASP A 130 -21.85 16.61 -8.59
CA ASP A 130 -23.04 17.41 -8.24
C ASP A 130 -24.35 16.72 -8.64
N GLN A 131 -24.35 15.99 -9.77
CA GLN A 131 -25.53 15.33 -10.31
C GLN A 131 -25.60 13.87 -9.85
N ARG A 132 -26.63 13.55 -9.07
CA ARG A 132 -26.83 12.25 -8.41
C ARG A 132 -28.05 11.50 -8.94
N ASP A 133 -28.53 11.84 -10.14
CA ASP A 133 -29.66 11.11 -10.71
C ASP A 133 -29.20 9.69 -11.05
N VAL A 134 -29.71 8.73 -10.28
CA VAL A 134 -29.37 7.31 -10.37
C VAL A 134 -30.45 6.53 -11.10
N ASN A 135 -31.58 7.15 -11.45
CA ASN A 135 -32.71 6.46 -12.05
C ASN A 135 -32.34 5.83 -13.40
N ASP A 136 -31.60 6.57 -14.24
CA ASP A 136 -31.10 6.08 -15.55
C ASP A 136 -30.11 4.91 -15.44
N LYS A 137 -29.57 4.66 -14.24
CA LYS A 137 -28.59 3.59 -13.96
C LYS A 137 -29.17 2.51 -13.04
N THR A 138 -30.47 2.54 -12.77
CA THR A 138 -31.14 1.58 -11.88
C THR A 138 -31.93 0.58 -12.71
N LEU A 139 -31.57 -0.70 -12.62
CA LEU A 139 -32.31 -1.81 -13.22
C LEU A 139 -33.14 -2.52 -12.15
N TYR A 140 -34.42 -2.74 -12.43
CA TYR A 140 -35.28 -3.58 -11.60
C TYR A 140 -35.09 -5.05 -11.99
N VAL A 141 -35.02 -5.94 -11.00
CA VAL A 141 -34.88 -7.38 -11.19
C VAL A 141 -35.91 -8.10 -10.33
N GLU A 142 -36.68 -9.01 -10.93
CA GLU A 142 -37.63 -9.89 -10.25
C GLU A 142 -37.24 -11.38 -10.43
N ALA A 143 -37.90 -12.26 -9.69
CA ALA A 143 -37.71 -13.72 -9.73
C ALA A 143 -36.30 -14.22 -9.37
N LEU A 144 -35.62 -13.57 -8.41
CA LEU A 144 -34.45 -14.16 -7.77
C LEU A 144 -34.87 -15.38 -6.94
N PRO A 145 -34.17 -16.53 -7.07
CA PRO A 145 -34.45 -17.68 -6.22
C PRO A 145 -34.29 -17.28 -4.74
N ALA A 146 -35.12 -17.85 -3.87
CA ALA A 146 -34.94 -17.68 -2.44
C ALA A 146 -33.58 -18.28 -2.04
N GLU A 147 -32.75 -17.50 -1.35
CA GLU A 147 -31.51 -17.99 -0.74
C GLU A 147 -31.89 -19.14 0.21
N GLY A 148 -31.51 -20.36 -0.18
CA GLY A 148 -31.77 -21.60 0.55
C GLY A 148 -30.79 -21.84 1.69
#